data_AF-A0A1I1RMZ6-F1
#
_entry.id   AF-A0A1I1RMZ6-F1
#
_cell.length_a   1.000
_cell.length_b   1.000
_cell.length_c   1.000
_cell.angle_alpha   90.00
_cell.angle_beta   90.00
_cell.angle_gamma   90.00
#
_symmetry.space_group_name_H-M   'P 1'
#
loop_
_entity.id
_entity.type
_entity.pdbx_description
1 polymer ?
#
loop_
_entity_poly.entity_id
_entity_poly.type
_entity_poly.pdbx_seq_one_letter_code
_entity_poly.pdbx_strand_id
1 'polypeptide(L)' 'AASIARLCADLTAIFGLDRIAVGGSVGLADGYLPRVAGYLGKEPELFRVPLVPARLGQDSALLGALLPEG' A
#
# COMPACT_ATOMS: atom_id res chain seq x y z
N ALA A 1 -0.12 11.17 -4.26
CA ALA A 1 0.18 10.90 -2.84
C ALA A 1 -1.05 11.08 -1.96
N ALA A 2 -1.64 12.28 -1.86
CA ALA A 2 -2.85 12.50 -1.05
C ALA A 2 -4.04 11.62 -1.46
N SER A 3 -4.33 11.51 -2.76
CA SER A 3 -5.38 10.62 -3.28
C SER A 3 -5.14 9.14 -2.93
N ILE A 4 -3.89 8.67 -3.00
CA ILE A 4 -3.53 7.30 -2.62
C ILE A 4 -3.67 7.11 -1.11
N ALA A 5 -3.28 8.08 -0.29
CA ALA A 5 -3.48 8.02 1.15
C ALA A 5 -4.96 7.90 1.51
N ARG A 6 -5.82 8.67 0.82
CA ARG A 6 -7.27 8.60 1.01
C ARG A 6 -7.82 7.23 0.62
N LEU A 7 -7.40 6.68 -0.53
CA LEU A 7 -7.77 5.34 -0.95
C LEU A 7 -7.35 4.28 0.08
N CYS A 8 -6.13 4.38 0.64
CA CYS A 8 -5.68 3.47 1.69
C CYS A 8 -6.58 3.53 2.93
N ALA A 9 -6.95 4.74 3.38
CA ALA A 9 -7.85 4.92 4.51
C ALA A 9 -9.25 4.37 4.23
N ASP A 10 -9.81 4.64 3.04
CA ASP A 10 -11.13 4.16 2.64
C ASP A 10 -11.17 2.62 2.57
N LEU A 11 -10.15 1.98 1.97
CA LEU A 11 -10.05 0.52 1.94
C LEU A 11 -9.89 -0.09 3.34
N THR A 12 -9.13 0.57 4.22
CA THR A 12 -8.98 0.14 5.61
C THR A 12 -10.31 0.24 6.36
N ALA A 13 -11.08 1.31 6.13
CA ALA A 13 -12.39 1.49 6.75
C ALA A 13 -13.41 0.45 6.29
N ILE A 14 -13.38 0.06 5.00
CA ILE A 14 -14.32 -0.91 4.43
C ILE A 14 -13.95 -2.35 4.81
N PHE A 15 -12.66 -2.69 4.79
CA PHE A 15 -12.21 -4.08 4.88
C PHE A 15 -11.43 -4.42 6.15
N GLY A 16 -11.08 -3.43 6.99
CA GLY A 16 -10.28 -3.66 8.21
C GLY A 16 -8.87 -4.14 7.90
N LEU A 17 -8.19 -3.52 6.91
CA LEU A 17 -6.88 -3.97 6.45
C LEU A 17 -5.78 -3.78 7.49
N ASP A 18 -4.96 -4.81 7.69
CA ASP A 18 -3.79 -4.74 8.59
C ASP A 18 -2.53 -4.15 7.93
N ARG A 19 -2.47 -4.15 6.59
CA ARG A 19 -1.32 -3.68 5.82
C ARG A 19 -1.68 -3.44 4.35
N ILE A 20 -1.00 -2.47 3.72
CA ILE A 20 -1.04 -2.26 2.27
C ILE A 20 0.37 -2.26 1.70
N ALA A 21 0.59 -3.10 0.68
CA ALA A 21 1.80 -3.05 -0.14
C ALA A 21 1.60 -2.14 -1.36
N VAL A 22 2.51 -1.19 -1.57
CA VAL A 22 2.48 -0.25 -2.69
C VAL A 22 3.58 -0.63 -3.68
N GLY A 23 3.19 -0.90 -4.92
CA GLY A 23 4.08 -1.26 -6.03
C GLY A 23 3.99 -0.28 -7.21
N GLY A 24 4.48 -0.72 -8.36
CA GLY A 24 4.53 0.09 -9.58
C GLY A 24 5.66 1.13 -9.57
N SER A 25 6.03 1.62 -10.75
CA SER A 25 7.17 2.54 -10.92
C SER A 25 7.01 3.82 -10.08
N VAL A 26 5.82 4.41 -10.08
CA VAL A 26 5.53 5.64 -9.31
C VAL A 26 5.47 5.35 -7.80
N GLY A 27 4.84 4.25 -7.40
CA GLY A 27 4.71 3.88 -5.99
C GLY A 27 6.03 3.55 -5.32
N LEU A 28 6.98 3.04 -6.10
CA LEU A 28 8.35 2.69 -5.69
C LEU A 28 9.37 3.81 -5.93
N ALA A 29 8.97 4.94 -6.53
CA ALA A 29 9.87 6.07 -6.71
C ALA A 29 10.28 6.68 -5.37
N ASP A 30 11.53 7.14 -5.29
CA ASP A 30 12.11 7.69 -4.07
C ASP A 30 11.24 8.81 -3.48
N GLY A 31 10.95 8.69 -2.19
CA GLY A 31 10.15 9.66 -1.45
C GLY A 31 8.64 9.61 -1.72
N TYR A 32 8.14 8.81 -2.67
CA TYR A 32 6.70 8.70 -2.91
C TYR A 32 5.97 8.07 -1.73
N LEU A 33 6.43 6.89 -1.27
CA LEU A 33 5.80 6.18 -0.17
C LEU A 33 5.82 6.97 1.16
N PRO A 34 6.93 7.61 1.58
CA PRO A 34 6.93 8.53 2.71
C PRO A 34 5.95 9.69 2.55
N ARG A 35 5.80 10.23 1.33
CA ARG A 35 4.82 11.30 1.06
C ARG A 35 3.39 10.81 1.25
N VAL A 36 3.05 9.60 0.77
CA VAL A 36 1.74 8.97 1.01
C VAL A 36 1.50 8.77 2.51
N ALA A 37 2.47 8.20 3.23
CA ALA A 37 2.40 8.01 4.67
C ALA A 37 2.16 9.32 5.44
N GLY A 38 2.81 10.42 5.01
CA GLY A 38 2.61 11.75 5.59
C GLY A 38 1.19 12.31 5.39
N TYR A 39 0.52 12.00 4.28
CA TYR A 39 -0.89 12.32 4.12
C TYR A 39 -1.80 11.39 4.92
N LEU A 40 -1.50 10.08 4.94
CA LEU A 40 -2.28 9.09 5.70
C LEU A 40 -2.25 9.37 7.21
N GLY A 41 -1.12 9.87 7.73
CA GLY A 41 -0.99 10.27 9.13
C GLY A 41 -1.93 11.40 9.57
N LYS A 42 -2.59 12.08 8.62
CA LYS A 42 -3.61 13.11 8.92
C LYS A 42 -5.02 12.52 9.11
N GLU A 43 -5.25 11.29 8.70
CA GLU A 43 -6.52 10.59 8.92
C GLU A 43 -6.67 10.18 10.40
N PRO A 44 -7.89 9.93 10.89
CA PRO A 44 -8.11 9.33 12.20
C PRO A 44 -7.31 8.04 12.38
N GLU A 45 -6.84 7.78 13.61
CA GLU A 45 -5.96 6.65 13.91
C GLU A 45 -6.53 5.30 13.48
N LEU A 46 -7.85 5.12 13.61
CA LEU A 46 -8.58 3.93 13.19
C LEU A 46 -8.43 3.59 11.69
N PHE A 47 -8.11 4.57 10.84
CA PHE A 47 -7.98 4.39 9.39
C PHE A 47 -6.54 4.45 8.90
N ARG A 48 -5.57 4.54 9.82
CA ARG A 48 -4.15 4.52 9.47
C ARG A 48 -3.70 3.08 9.35
N VAL A 49 -3.28 2.69 8.14
CA VAL A 49 -2.77 1.35 7.84
C VAL A 49 -1.27 1.39 7.55
N PRO A 50 -0.48 0.42 8.03
CA PRO A 50 0.93 0.28 7.66
C PRO A 50 1.11 0.19 6.14
N LEU A 51 1.90 1.11 5.58
CA LEU A 51 2.28 1.12 4.17
C LEU A 51 3.67 0.50 4.00
N VAL A 52 3.81 -0.48 3.11
CA VAL A 52 5.09 -1.13 2.79
C VAL A 52 5.37 -1.11 1.29
N PRO A 53 6.64 -1.08 0.86
CA PRO A 53 6.96 -1.24 -0.56
C PRO A 53 6.76 -2.70 -0.98
N ALA A 54 6.20 -2.91 -2.17
CA ALA A 54 6.18 -4.21 -2.82
C ALA A 54 7.62 -4.66 -3.15
N ARG A 55 7.94 -5.93 -2.88
CA ARG A 55 9.34 -6.43 -2.95
C ARG A 55 9.62 -7.40 -4.09
N LEU A 56 8.58 -7.92 -4.75
CA LEU A 56 8.72 -8.98 -5.76
C LEU A 56 9.04 -8.46 -7.16
N GLY A 57 9.15 -7.14 -7.34
CA GLY A 57 9.59 -6.54 -8.60
C GLY A 57 8.73 -6.95 -9.79
N GLN A 58 9.38 -7.24 -10.92
CA GLN A 58 8.71 -7.64 -12.18
C GLN A 58 8.13 -9.05 -12.12
N ASP A 59 8.67 -9.91 -11.25
CA ASP A 59 8.24 -11.30 -11.14
C ASP A 59 7.02 -11.47 -10.23
N SER A 60 6.50 -10.38 -9.65
CA SER A 60 5.40 -10.43 -8.69
C SER A 60 4.16 -11.15 -9.22
N ALA A 61 3.83 -10.93 -10.49
CA ALA A 61 2.67 -11.56 -11.13
C ALA A 61 2.91 -13.07 -11.38
N LEU A 62 4.11 -13.44 -11.83
CA LEU A 62 4.46 -14.84 -12.08
C LEU A 62 4.48 -15.64 -10.79
N LEU A 63 5.12 -15.10 -9.75
CA LEU A 63 5.17 -15.72 -8.43
C LEU A 63 3.76 -15.84 -7.84
N GLY A 64 2.94 -14.78 -7.94
CA GLY A 64 1.55 -14.83 -7.45
C GLY A 64 0.69 -15.88 -8.15
N ALA A 65 0.92 -16.14 -9.44
CA ALA A 65 0.17 -17.16 -10.19
C ALA A 65 0.64 -18.60 -9.93
N LEU A 66 1.91 -18.78 -9.55
CA LEU A 66 2.53 -20.10 -9.36
C LEU A 66 2.56 -20.57 -7.91
N LEU A 67 2.46 -19.64 -6.95
CA LEU A 67 2.42 -20.01 -5.54
C LEU A 67 1.13 -20.79 -5.26
N PRO A 68 1.22 -22.01 -4.69
CA PRO A 68 0.02 -22.72 -4.28
C PRO A 68 -0.70 -21.91 -3.20
N GLU A 69 -2.03 -21.87 -3.27
CA GLU A 69 -2.87 -21.47 -2.15
C GLU A 69 -2.47 -22.37 -0.97
N GLY A 70 -2.13 -21.75 0.18
CA GLY A 70 -1.49 -22.43 1.31
C GLY A 70 -2.23 -23.66 1.82
#